data_AF-M7NSN5-F1
#
_entry.id   AF-M7NSN5-F1
#
_cell.length_a   1.000
_cell.length_b   1.000
_cell.length_c   1.000
_cell.angle_alpha   90.00
_cell.angle_beta   90.00
_cell.angle_gamma   90.00
#
_symmetry.space_group_name_H-M   'P 1'
#
loop_
_entity.id
_entity.type
_entity.pdbx_description
1 polymer ?
#
loop_
_entity_poly.entity_id
_entity_poly.type
_entity_poly.pdbx_seq_one_letter_code
_entity_poly.pdbx_strand_id
1 'polypeptide(L)'
;MYMKHLPLILLLLMSLPGMGQITGNLQVRDSSALKLDAAALSKMKGKWKLSETVERRRGEESRQERGILVRFGPQGAVTTSWCGDCFEEAAGQWELLNEQTLSLSGSRTETKYLYGKWVVYALSEQELVLASVLTSSGDWVKELRFTKNFPASLAAGTQRGCLNCWEDGGWCWGERPEQARVQWAMVQDLEQQAVSSQQRAELIRGFDWLLHYAPCVNKSLYMKAIPFYESLLQEEKHAGTKKRYMEKLAQLKAQQVEYFGE
;
A
#
# COMPACT_ATOMS: atom_id res chain seq x y z
N MET A 1 -54.77 9.01 -49.08
CA MET A 1 -53.42 8.56 -49.49
C MET A 1 -52.42 9.10 -48.48
N TYR A 2 -52.17 8.38 -47.39
CA TYR A 2 -51.04 7.46 -47.20
C TYR A 2 -49.66 8.14 -47.22
N MET A 3 -49.13 8.31 -46.00
CA MET A 3 -47.74 8.12 -45.54
C MET A 3 -46.59 8.47 -46.49
N LYS A 4 -45.77 9.45 -46.07
CA LYS A 4 -44.30 9.31 -46.11
C LYS A 4 -43.69 9.81 -44.80
N HIS A 5 -42.94 8.91 -44.21
CA HIS A 5 -42.41 8.91 -42.85
C HIS A 5 -41.28 9.93 -42.64
N LEU A 6 -41.16 10.36 -41.37
CA LEU A 6 -39.89 10.51 -40.62
C LEU A 6 -38.70 9.77 -41.28
N PRO A 7 -37.48 10.35 -41.33
CA PRO A 7 -36.83 10.85 -40.12
C PRO A 7 -36.05 12.17 -40.34
N LEU A 8 -36.44 13.20 -39.58
CA LEU A 8 -35.55 14.32 -39.22
C LEU A 8 -34.99 14.05 -37.81
N ILE A 9 -34.40 12.87 -37.64
CA ILE A 9 -33.65 12.43 -36.47
C ILE A 9 -32.38 11.79 -37.02
N LEU A 10 -31.47 12.60 -37.57
CA LEU A 10 -30.06 12.21 -37.76
C LEU A 10 -29.20 13.44 -38.11
N LEU A 11 -28.84 14.18 -37.07
CA LEU A 11 -27.55 14.88 -36.91
C LEU A 11 -27.56 15.38 -35.46
N LEU A 12 -27.53 14.46 -34.48
CA LEU A 12 -26.28 14.11 -33.78
C LEU A 12 -25.47 15.39 -33.51
N LEU A 13 -25.68 16.10 -32.40
CA LEU A 13 -25.19 15.72 -31.06
C LEU A 13 -23.77 15.10 -31.09
N MET A 14 -22.87 15.71 -31.86
CA MET A 14 -21.42 15.48 -31.79
C MET A 14 -20.72 16.84 -31.86
N SER A 15 -20.56 17.52 -30.72
CA SER A 15 -19.44 18.46 -30.43
C SER A 15 -19.73 19.42 -29.26
N LEU A 16 -19.98 18.87 -28.07
CA LEU A 16 -19.51 19.50 -26.82
C LEU A 16 -18.87 18.38 -26.00
N PRO A 17 -17.78 18.59 -25.25
CA PRO A 17 -17.08 19.84 -24.96
C PRO A 17 -15.69 19.88 -25.64
N GLY A 18 -15.20 21.09 -25.88
CA GLY A 18 -13.79 21.29 -26.16
C GLY A 18 -12.95 20.59 -25.09
N MET A 19 -12.18 19.59 -25.51
CA MET A 19 -10.94 19.29 -24.83
C MET A 19 -10.12 20.56 -24.94
N GLY A 20 -10.22 21.41 -23.91
CA GLY A 20 -9.13 22.32 -23.60
C GLY A 20 -7.92 21.45 -23.36
N GLN A 21 -7.17 21.15 -24.44
CA GLN A 21 -5.79 20.80 -24.31
C GLN A 21 -5.19 21.98 -23.56
N ILE A 22 -4.94 21.79 -22.27
CA ILE A 22 -4.04 22.64 -21.52
C ILE A 22 -2.68 22.40 -22.16
N THR A 23 -2.40 23.10 -23.26
CA THR A 23 -1.06 23.31 -23.81
C THR A 23 -0.37 24.33 -22.92
N GLY A 24 -0.33 24.04 -21.62
CA GLY A 24 0.62 24.67 -20.72
C GLY A 24 1.98 24.25 -21.23
N ASN A 25 2.70 25.20 -21.84
CA ASN A 25 4.06 25.00 -22.29
C ASN A 25 4.89 24.64 -21.06
N LEU A 26 5.13 23.34 -20.87
CA LEU A 26 5.80 22.75 -19.72
C LEU A 26 7.31 22.99 -19.85
N GLN A 27 7.71 24.26 -19.99
CA GLN A 27 9.04 24.68 -19.60
C GLN A 27 9.06 24.89 -18.08
N VAL A 28 8.69 23.84 -17.35
CA VAL A 28 9.04 23.72 -15.95
C VAL A 28 10.53 23.39 -15.93
N ARG A 29 11.37 24.42 -16.13
CA ARG A 29 12.76 24.39 -15.72
C ARG A 29 12.79 24.60 -14.21
N ASP A 30 12.20 23.66 -13.48
CA ASP A 30 12.46 23.61 -12.06
C ASP A 30 13.89 23.10 -11.91
N SER A 31 14.77 23.94 -11.37
CA SER A 31 16.19 23.62 -11.16
C SER A 31 16.41 22.42 -10.23
N SER A 32 15.34 21.93 -9.60
CA SER A 32 15.30 20.74 -8.76
C SER A 32 15.05 19.43 -9.54
N ALA A 33 14.65 19.49 -10.81
CA ALA A 33 14.35 18.28 -11.59
C ALA A 33 15.61 17.49 -11.94
N LEU A 34 15.60 16.19 -11.64
CA LEU A 34 16.74 15.30 -11.85
C LEU A 34 16.83 14.85 -13.30
N LYS A 35 18.02 14.95 -13.91
CA LYS A 35 18.30 14.41 -15.25
C LYS A 35 18.30 12.88 -15.20
N LEU A 36 17.44 12.25 -16.01
CA LEU A 36 17.28 10.81 -16.19
C LEU A 36 18.26 10.30 -17.24
N ASP A 37 19.51 10.15 -16.84
CA ASP A 37 20.52 9.45 -17.62
C ASP A 37 20.44 7.92 -17.45
N ALA A 38 21.33 7.18 -18.13
CA ALA A 38 21.37 5.72 -18.05
C ALA A 38 21.61 5.20 -16.62
N ALA A 39 22.34 5.94 -15.78
CA ALA A 39 22.60 5.58 -14.40
C ALA A 39 21.35 5.76 -13.53
N ALA A 40 20.63 6.89 -13.69
CA ALA A 40 19.34 7.14 -13.05
C ALA A 40 18.30 6.08 -13.44
N LEU A 41 18.17 5.77 -14.73
CA LEU A 41 17.28 4.71 -15.21
C LEU A 41 17.64 3.35 -14.62
N SER A 42 18.93 3.06 -14.42
CA SER A 42 19.37 1.83 -13.75
C SER A 42 18.97 1.79 -12.28
N LYS A 43 19.02 2.92 -11.57
CA LYS A 43 18.58 3.02 -10.16
C LYS A 43 17.09 2.82 -10.02
N MET A 44 16.30 3.30 -10.98
CA MET A 44 14.84 3.11 -11.01
C MET A 44 14.44 1.65 -11.25
N LYS A 45 15.30 0.79 -11.81
CA LYS A 45 14.96 -0.63 -12.02
C LYS A 45 14.68 -1.34 -10.70
N GLY A 46 13.69 -2.23 -10.70
CA GLY A 46 13.30 -3.02 -9.55
C GLY A 46 11.86 -2.81 -9.11
N LYS A 47 11.50 -3.36 -7.95
CA LYS A 47 10.18 -3.21 -7.33
C LYS A 47 10.19 -2.01 -6.37
N TRP A 48 9.15 -1.19 -6.44
CA TRP A 48 8.96 0.01 -5.66
C TRP A 48 7.57 0.02 -5.04
N LYS A 49 7.45 0.49 -3.80
CA LYS A 49 6.17 0.62 -3.10
C LYS A 49 5.85 2.09 -2.87
N LEU A 50 4.70 2.56 -3.34
CA LEU A 50 4.15 3.86 -2.94
C LEU A 50 3.95 3.83 -1.43
N SER A 51 4.64 4.72 -0.74
CA SER A 51 4.54 4.90 0.71
C SER A 51 3.62 6.06 1.04
N GLU A 52 3.63 7.12 0.23
CA GLU A 52 2.92 8.36 0.54
C GLU A 52 2.44 9.07 -0.74
N THR A 53 1.23 9.63 -0.68
CA THR A 53 0.72 10.63 -1.63
C THR A 53 0.57 11.94 -0.90
N VAL A 54 1.22 12.99 -1.41
CA VAL A 54 1.09 14.35 -0.89
C VAL A 54 0.42 15.22 -1.94
N GLU A 55 -0.68 15.87 -1.59
CA GLU A 55 -1.34 16.84 -2.45
C GLU A 55 -1.25 18.22 -1.79
N ARG A 56 -0.61 19.17 -2.47
CA ARG A 56 -0.47 20.56 -2.01
C ARG A 56 -1.27 21.50 -2.90
N ARG A 57 -2.09 22.33 -2.27
CA ARG A 57 -2.80 23.47 -2.88
C ARG A 57 -2.50 24.68 -2.02
N ARG A 58 -1.99 25.79 -2.57
CA ARG A 58 -1.66 27.06 -1.86
C ARG A 58 -2.23 27.18 -0.42
N GLY A 59 -1.42 26.84 0.58
CA GLY A 59 -1.75 26.97 2.02
C GLY A 59 -2.35 25.72 2.69
N GLU A 60 -2.69 24.68 1.94
CA GLU A 60 -3.27 23.41 2.40
C GLU A 60 -2.42 22.23 1.91
N GLU A 61 -2.03 21.36 2.85
CA GLU A 61 -1.34 20.11 2.57
C GLU A 61 -2.21 18.95 3.05
N SER A 62 -2.50 18.00 2.17
CA SER A 62 -3.15 16.75 2.53
C SER A 62 -2.21 15.58 2.25
N ARG A 63 -2.15 14.65 3.22
CA ARG A 63 -1.32 13.45 3.15
C ARG A 63 -2.21 12.22 3.18
N GLN A 64 -1.95 11.29 2.28
CA GLN A 64 -2.61 10.00 2.23
C GLN A 64 -1.59 8.90 2.05
N GLU A 65 -1.57 7.95 2.97
CA GLU A 65 -0.81 6.71 2.81
C GLU A 65 -1.60 5.78 1.89
N ARG A 66 -1.01 5.40 0.75
CA ARG A 66 -1.62 4.48 -0.22
C ARG A 66 -0.55 3.51 -0.70
N GLY A 67 -0.87 2.21 -0.71
CA GLY A 67 0.05 1.16 -1.17
C GLY A 67 -0.15 0.85 -2.66
N ILE A 68 0.85 1.15 -3.49
CA ILE A 68 0.90 0.75 -4.91
C ILE A 68 2.29 0.15 -5.17
N LEU A 69 2.35 -1.05 -5.76
CA LEU A 69 3.63 -1.64 -6.17
C LEU A 69 3.88 -1.39 -7.67
N VAL A 70 5.03 -0.80 -7.96
CA VAL A 70 5.47 -0.46 -9.31
C VAL A 70 6.77 -1.20 -9.60
N ARG A 71 6.82 -1.97 -10.69
CA ARG A 71 8.06 -2.64 -11.11
C ARG A 71 8.58 -2.01 -12.39
N PHE A 72 9.74 -1.37 -12.32
CA PHE A 72 10.42 -0.84 -13.49
C PHE A 72 11.34 -1.92 -14.09
N GLY A 73 11.06 -2.33 -15.31
CA GLY A 73 11.77 -3.32 -16.11
C GLY A 73 12.78 -2.72 -17.08
N PRO A 74 13.48 -3.58 -17.85
CA PRO A 74 14.39 -3.12 -18.90
C PRO A 74 13.64 -2.34 -19.99
N GLN A 75 14.27 -1.28 -20.51
CA GLN A 75 13.72 -0.38 -21.54
C GLN A 75 12.53 0.51 -21.10
N GLY A 76 12.34 0.73 -19.79
CA GLY A 76 11.27 1.61 -19.30
C GLY A 76 9.89 0.94 -19.28
N ALA A 77 9.81 -0.36 -19.59
CA ALA A 77 8.59 -1.13 -19.37
C ALA A 77 8.30 -1.19 -17.87
N VAL A 78 7.10 -0.80 -17.45
CA VAL A 78 6.71 -0.89 -16.04
C VAL A 78 5.51 -1.79 -15.93
N THR A 79 5.60 -2.76 -15.04
CA THR A 79 4.44 -3.57 -14.65
C THR A 79 4.08 -3.17 -13.25
N THR A 80 2.89 -2.62 -13.07
CA THR A 80 2.29 -2.49 -11.75
C THR A 80 1.69 -3.83 -11.37
N SER A 81 2.03 -4.31 -10.18
CA SER A 81 1.46 -5.54 -9.64
C SER A 81 0.86 -5.23 -8.30
N TRP A 82 -0.05 -6.09 -7.88
CA TRP A 82 -1.01 -5.76 -6.85
C TRP A 82 -0.56 -6.06 -5.42
N CYS A 83 -1.03 -5.24 -4.47
CA CYS A 83 -1.04 -5.55 -3.04
C CYS A 83 -2.51 -5.82 -2.66
N GLY A 84 -2.77 -6.97 -2.03
CA GLY A 84 -4.08 -7.66 -2.03
C GLY A 84 -5.33 -6.97 -1.47
N ASP A 85 -5.31 -5.67 -1.15
CA ASP A 85 -6.42 -5.01 -0.43
C ASP A 85 -7.27 -3.98 -1.23
N CYS A 86 -7.08 -3.69 -2.54
CA CYS A 86 -7.86 -2.62 -3.24
C CYS A 86 -8.03 -2.70 -4.79
N PHE A 87 -9.21 -3.13 -5.31
CA PHE A 87 -9.87 -2.98 -6.66
C PHE A 87 -9.10 -2.75 -8.00
N GLU A 88 -9.26 -3.71 -8.96
CA GLU A 88 -8.88 -3.89 -10.42
C GLU A 88 -7.48 -3.60 -11.05
N GLU A 89 -7.04 -4.52 -11.93
CA GLU A 89 -5.68 -4.63 -12.49
C GLU A 89 -5.29 -3.48 -13.44
N ALA A 90 -4.48 -2.57 -12.92
CA ALA A 90 -3.92 -1.50 -13.71
C ALA A 90 -2.68 -1.92 -14.53
N ALA A 91 -2.80 -2.02 -15.85
CA ALA A 91 -1.67 -2.10 -16.78
C ALA A 91 -1.43 -0.75 -17.49
N GLY A 92 -0.18 -0.30 -17.57
CA GLY A 92 0.20 0.95 -18.24
C GLY A 92 1.59 0.92 -18.83
N GLN A 93 1.83 1.71 -19.87
CA GLN A 93 3.13 1.89 -20.50
C GLN A 93 3.72 3.23 -20.08
N TRP A 94 5.01 3.24 -19.78
CA TRP A 94 5.74 4.47 -19.54
C TRP A 94 6.57 4.82 -20.77
N GLU A 95 6.58 6.10 -21.10
CA GLU A 95 7.44 6.66 -22.14
C GLU A 95 8.23 7.81 -21.56
N LEU A 96 9.55 7.78 -21.73
CA LEU A 96 10.41 8.92 -21.44
C LEU A 96 10.14 9.99 -22.49
N LEU A 97 9.46 11.08 -22.11
CA LEU A 97 9.19 12.17 -23.05
C LEU A 97 10.43 13.03 -23.27
N ASN A 98 11.24 13.20 -22.23
CA ASN A 98 12.48 13.96 -22.25
C ASN A 98 13.37 13.56 -21.07
N GLU A 99 14.49 14.25 -20.89
CA GLU A 99 15.49 13.96 -19.87
C GLU A 99 14.99 14.03 -18.41
N GLN A 100 13.76 14.48 -18.12
CA GLN A 100 13.25 14.62 -16.74
C GLN A 100 11.79 14.17 -16.60
N THR A 101 11.09 14.00 -17.71
CA THR A 101 9.64 13.80 -17.75
C THR A 101 9.30 12.42 -18.25
N LEU A 102 8.47 11.74 -17.47
CA LEU A 102 7.88 10.46 -17.77
C LEU A 102 6.41 10.66 -18.10
N SER A 103 5.92 10.01 -19.16
CA SER A 103 4.50 9.90 -19.46
C SER A 103 4.04 8.51 -19.07
N LEU A 104 2.94 8.42 -18.31
CA LEU A 104 2.25 7.17 -18.06
C LEU A 104 0.94 7.12 -18.85
N SER A 105 0.86 6.21 -19.81
CA SER A 105 -0.35 5.90 -20.58
C SER A 105 -0.95 4.57 -20.11
N GLY A 106 -2.27 4.50 -19.98
CA GLY A 106 -3.00 3.30 -19.54
C GLY A 106 -4.42 3.28 -20.11
N SER A 107 -5.08 2.13 -20.06
CA SER A 107 -6.48 1.98 -20.49
C SER A 107 -7.41 2.83 -19.60
N ARG A 108 -8.25 3.67 -20.20
CA ARG A 108 -9.17 4.60 -19.52
C ARG A 108 -10.30 3.92 -18.73
N THR A 109 -10.40 2.59 -18.74
CA THR A 109 -11.58 1.87 -18.24
C THR A 109 -11.66 1.78 -16.71
N GLU A 110 -10.58 2.01 -15.97
CA GLU A 110 -10.59 1.91 -14.51
C GLU A 110 -10.15 3.24 -13.87
N THR A 111 -10.78 3.62 -12.77
CA THR A 111 -10.84 5.01 -12.27
C THR A 111 -9.64 5.45 -11.43
N LYS A 112 -8.56 4.66 -11.37
CA LYS A 112 -7.47 4.87 -10.39
C LYS A 112 -6.04 4.71 -10.95
N TYR A 113 -5.82 5.10 -12.19
CA TYR A 113 -4.46 5.09 -12.76
C TYR A 113 -3.67 6.36 -12.44
N LEU A 114 -2.35 6.19 -12.30
CA LEU A 114 -1.34 7.24 -12.28
C LEU A 114 -1.17 7.90 -13.67
N TYR A 115 -2.25 8.34 -14.31
CA TYR A 115 -2.20 8.91 -15.65
C TYR A 115 -1.61 10.32 -15.64
N GLY A 116 -0.74 10.61 -16.61
CA GLY A 116 -0.24 11.98 -16.85
C GLY A 116 1.26 12.07 -17.02
N LYS A 117 1.74 13.31 -17.01
CA LYS A 117 3.17 13.65 -17.09
C LYS A 117 3.71 13.84 -15.68
N TRP A 118 4.76 13.11 -15.36
CA TRP A 118 5.42 13.11 -14.07
C TRP A 118 6.87 13.55 -14.23
N VAL A 119 7.34 14.39 -13.32
CA VAL A 119 8.74 14.77 -13.19
C VAL A 119 9.36 13.95 -12.07
N VAL A 120 10.54 13.39 -12.31
CA VAL A 120 11.32 12.74 -11.25
C VAL A 120 11.97 13.84 -10.40
N TYR A 121 11.40 14.06 -9.22
CA TYR A 121 11.81 15.12 -8.32
C TYR A 121 12.98 14.69 -7.44
N ALA A 122 12.98 13.44 -6.96
CA ALA A 122 14.08 12.86 -6.22
C ALA A 122 14.25 11.38 -6.57
N LEU A 123 15.50 10.91 -6.62
CA LEU A 123 15.84 9.52 -6.89
C LEU A 123 17.10 9.13 -6.11
N SER A 124 16.96 8.13 -5.25
CA SER A 124 18.05 7.49 -4.52
C SER A 124 17.98 5.96 -4.70
N GLU A 125 18.85 5.23 -3.99
CA GLU A 125 18.76 3.76 -3.96
C GLU A 125 17.51 3.26 -3.23
N GLN A 126 16.89 4.08 -2.37
CA GLN A 126 15.79 3.67 -1.49
C GLN A 126 14.51 4.46 -1.71
N GLU A 127 14.57 5.61 -2.38
CA GLU A 127 13.44 6.52 -2.55
C GLU A 127 13.34 7.02 -4.00
N LEU A 128 12.12 7.05 -4.53
CA LEU A 128 11.76 7.66 -5.80
C LEU A 128 10.57 8.59 -5.55
N VAL A 129 10.70 9.86 -5.89
CA VAL A 129 9.63 10.85 -5.75
C VAL A 129 9.22 11.35 -7.13
N LEU A 130 7.96 11.12 -7.49
CA LEU A 130 7.35 11.63 -8.71
C LEU A 130 6.46 12.80 -8.38
N ALA A 131 6.59 13.90 -9.12
CA ALA A 131 5.74 15.08 -8.97
C ALA A 131 4.99 15.36 -10.28
N SER A 132 3.69 15.68 -10.17
CA SER A 132 2.89 16.18 -11.27
C SER A 132 2.38 17.57 -10.92
N VAL A 133 2.68 18.54 -11.78
CA VAL A 133 2.13 19.90 -11.69
C VAL A 133 0.79 19.92 -12.42
N LEU A 134 -0.30 20.13 -11.67
CA LEU A 134 -1.67 19.98 -12.19
C LEU A 134 -2.25 21.28 -12.77
N THR A 135 -1.63 22.44 -12.51
CA THR A 135 -2.08 23.73 -13.05
C THR A 135 -0.96 24.49 -13.76
N SER A 136 -1.31 25.27 -14.78
CA SER A 136 -0.38 26.17 -15.49
C SER A 136 0.27 27.21 -14.59
N SER A 137 -0.33 27.49 -13.43
CA SER A 137 0.20 28.40 -12.41
C SER A 137 1.20 27.75 -11.44
N GLY A 138 1.39 26.42 -11.48
CA GLY A 138 2.27 25.71 -10.55
C GLY A 138 1.68 25.49 -9.14
N ASP A 139 0.46 25.94 -8.89
CA ASP A 139 -0.15 26.01 -7.56
C ASP A 139 -0.63 24.68 -6.99
N TRP A 140 -0.71 23.66 -7.84
CA TRP A 140 -1.09 22.31 -7.48
C TRP A 140 0.01 21.34 -7.84
N VAL A 141 0.56 20.70 -6.80
CA VAL A 141 1.56 19.65 -6.95
C VAL A 141 1.02 18.40 -6.27
N LYS A 142 0.98 17.31 -7.04
CA LYS A 142 0.79 15.97 -6.52
C LYS A 142 2.13 15.27 -6.48
N GLU A 143 2.59 14.89 -5.30
CA GLU A 143 3.79 14.09 -5.09
C GLU A 143 3.41 12.65 -4.76
N LEU A 144 4.14 11.72 -5.36
CA LEU A 144 4.07 10.30 -5.09
C LEU A 144 5.44 9.83 -4.65
N ARG A 145 5.53 9.32 -3.42
CA ARG A 145 6.77 8.84 -2.84
C ARG A 145 6.77 7.33 -2.84
N PHE A 146 7.79 6.76 -3.46
CA PHE A 146 8.00 5.34 -3.56
C PHE A 146 9.27 4.96 -2.82
N THR A 147 9.27 3.80 -2.18
CA THR A 147 10.47 3.22 -1.58
C THR A 147 10.87 1.92 -2.27
N LYS A 148 12.17 1.76 -2.53
CA LYS A 148 12.72 0.52 -3.11
C LYS A 148 12.77 -0.50 -1.98
N ASN A 149 12.23 -1.71 -2.21
CA ASN A 149 12.27 -2.89 -1.34
C ASN A 149 12.56 -2.65 0.16
N PHE A 150 11.53 -2.87 0.99
CA PHE A 150 11.67 -3.16 2.42
C PHE A 150 12.86 -4.09 2.69
N PRO A 151 13.60 -3.90 3.80
CA PRO A 151 14.81 -4.67 4.06
C PRO A 151 14.53 -6.17 4.00
N ALA A 152 15.41 -6.89 3.31
CA ALA A 152 15.45 -8.35 3.30
C ALA A 152 15.67 -8.97 4.70
N SER A 153 15.73 -8.18 5.78
CA SER A 153 15.69 -8.67 7.16
C SER A 153 14.35 -9.31 7.55
N LEU A 154 13.31 -9.19 6.71
CA LEU A 154 12.07 -9.99 6.78
C LEU A 154 12.08 -11.22 5.85
N ALA A 155 13.11 -11.39 5.02
CA ALA A 155 13.23 -12.47 4.06
C ALA A 155 14.53 -13.25 4.30
N ALA A 156 14.41 -14.34 5.08
CA ALA A 156 15.43 -15.37 5.28
C ALA A 156 16.48 -15.14 6.37
N GLY A 157 16.06 -14.60 7.52
CA GLY A 157 16.51 -15.20 8.78
C GLY A 157 15.59 -16.36 9.08
N THR A 158 16.07 -17.60 9.04
CA THR A 158 15.38 -18.76 9.60
C THR A 158 15.28 -18.59 11.13
N GLN A 159 14.45 -17.65 11.58
CA GLN A 159 13.96 -17.60 12.95
C GLN A 159 13.19 -18.91 13.15
N ARG A 160 13.63 -19.70 14.14
CA ARG A 160 13.06 -21.02 14.41
C ARG A 160 11.54 -20.89 14.52
N GLY A 161 10.80 -21.60 13.66
CA GLY A 161 9.34 -21.62 13.65
C GLY A 161 8.66 -20.76 12.59
N CYS A 162 9.40 -19.90 11.86
CA CYS A 162 8.85 -19.12 10.75
C CYS A 162 8.89 -19.90 9.44
N LEU A 163 7.94 -20.82 9.33
CA LEU A 163 7.73 -21.71 8.19
C LEU A 163 6.44 -21.34 7.46
N ASN A 164 6.31 -21.83 6.22
CA ASN A 164 5.16 -21.56 5.36
C ASN A 164 4.87 -20.06 5.20
N CYS A 165 5.96 -19.28 5.08
CA CYS A 165 5.90 -17.86 4.79
C CYS A 165 5.50 -17.65 3.33
N TRP A 166 4.44 -16.89 3.10
CA TRP A 166 4.13 -16.43 1.74
C TRP A 166 5.04 -15.27 1.36
N GLU A 167 5.67 -15.39 0.19
CA GLU A 167 6.61 -14.41 -0.36
C GLU A 167 5.98 -13.01 -0.54
N ASP A 168 4.64 -12.92 -0.55
CA ASP A 168 3.90 -11.74 -1.00
C ASP A 168 3.08 -11.01 0.07
N GLY A 169 3.07 -11.47 1.34
CA GLY A 169 2.10 -10.98 2.33
C GLY A 169 2.61 -10.73 3.75
N GLY A 170 3.87 -11.04 4.06
CA GLY A 170 4.35 -11.00 5.44
C GLY A 170 3.58 -11.97 6.36
N TRP A 171 3.00 -13.02 5.78
CA TRP A 171 2.27 -14.05 6.51
C TRP A 171 3.10 -15.33 6.65
N CYS A 172 3.42 -15.75 7.87
CA CYS A 172 4.13 -17.01 8.15
C CYS A 172 3.28 -17.96 8.99
N TRP A 173 2.55 -18.84 8.32
CA TRP A 173 1.54 -19.68 8.94
C TRP A 173 2.08 -20.80 9.86
N GLY A 174 3.40 -20.90 10.01
CA GLY A 174 4.07 -21.87 10.89
C GLY A 174 3.95 -23.30 10.35
N GLU A 175 4.26 -24.29 11.18
CA GLU A 175 4.21 -25.72 10.80
C GLU A 175 2.79 -26.21 10.50
N ARG A 176 1.76 -25.51 10.98
CA ARG A 176 0.35 -25.94 10.93
C ARG A 176 -0.53 -24.89 10.26
N PRO A 177 -0.39 -24.68 8.94
CA PRO A 177 -0.95 -23.52 8.28
C PRO A 177 -2.48 -23.46 8.31
N GLU A 178 -3.17 -24.59 8.11
CA GLU A 178 -4.63 -24.63 8.15
C GLU A 178 -5.18 -24.32 9.55
N GLN A 179 -4.52 -24.81 10.60
CA GLN A 179 -4.92 -24.51 11.98
C GLN A 179 -4.66 -23.04 12.33
N ALA A 180 -3.52 -22.50 11.90
CA ALA A 180 -3.22 -21.08 12.09
C ALA A 180 -4.23 -20.17 11.40
N ARG A 181 -4.69 -20.52 10.19
CA ARG A 181 -5.77 -19.78 9.51
C ARG A 181 -7.09 -19.82 10.26
N VAL A 182 -7.49 -20.99 10.77
CA VAL A 182 -8.71 -21.13 11.58
C VAL A 182 -8.63 -20.30 12.85
N GLN A 183 -7.51 -20.39 13.59
CA GLN A 183 -7.30 -19.62 14.81
C GLN A 183 -7.27 -18.12 14.52
N TRP A 184 -6.64 -17.72 13.42
CA TRP A 184 -6.60 -16.32 13.01
C TRP A 184 -7.98 -15.77 12.65
N ALA A 185 -8.76 -16.50 11.86
CA ALA A 185 -10.14 -16.12 11.53
C ALA A 185 -11.00 -16.00 12.81
N MET A 186 -10.90 -16.97 13.73
CA MET A 186 -11.59 -16.93 15.01
C MET A 186 -11.21 -15.68 15.84
N VAL A 187 -9.92 -15.33 15.89
CA VAL A 187 -9.47 -14.12 16.59
C VAL A 187 -10.06 -12.86 15.96
N GLN A 188 -10.10 -12.76 14.62
CA GLN A 188 -10.68 -11.61 13.94
C GLN A 188 -12.18 -11.47 14.20
N ASP A 189 -12.93 -12.57 14.17
CA ASP A 189 -14.36 -12.57 14.42
C ASP A 189 -14.68 -12.22 15.88
N LEU A 190 -13.94 -12.80 16.83
CA LEU A 190 -14.16 -12.59 18.26
C LEU A 190 -13.73 -11.21 18.74
N GLU A 191 -12.63 -10.64 18.23
CA GLU A 191 -12.16 -9.30 18.62
C GLU A 191 -13.25 -8.23 18.40
N GLN A 192 -14.04 -8.36 17.33
CA GLN A 192 -15.13 -7.43 17.03
C GLN A 192 -16.33 -7.58 17.97
N GLN A 193 -16.44 -8.72 18.67
CA GLN A 193 -17.65 -9.13 19.39
C GLN A 193 -17.40 -9.45 20.87
N ALA A 194 -16.16 -9.43 21.36
CA ALA A 194 -15.78 -9.96 22.67
C ALA A 194 -16.28 -9.08 23.82
N VAL A 195 -17.57 -9.17 24.12
CA VAL A 195 -18.22 -8.52 25.27
C VAL A 195 -18.36 -9.48 26.45
N SER A 196 -18.58 -10.77 26.19
CA SER A 196 -18.78 -11.79 27.24
C SER A 196 -17.45 -12.35 27.77
N SER A 197 -17.48 -12.91 28.98
CA SER A 197 -16.33 -13.59 29.60
C SER A 197 -15.91 -14.84 28.82
N GLN A 198 -16.88 -15.57 28.23
CA GLN A 198 -16.60 -16.75 27.42
C GLN A 198 -15.87 -16.38 26.12
N GLN A 199 -16.36 -15.38 25.39
CA GLN A 199 -15.70 -14.91 24.16
C GLN A 199 -14.30 -14.39 24.45
N ARG A 200 -14.10 -13.71 25.59
CA ARG A 200 -12.76 -13.30 26.02
C ARG A 200 -11.83 -14.48 26.28
N ALA A 201 -12.31 -15.53 26.96
CA ALA A 201 -11.52 -16.74 27.17
C ALA A 201 -11.20 -17.47 25.85
N GLU A 202 -12.10 -17.46 24.87
CA GLU A 202 -11.86 -17.97 23.52
C GLU A 202 -10.82 -17.14 22.76
N LEU A 203 -10.91 -15.82 22.85
CA LEU A 203 -9.96 -14.90 22.23
C LEU A 203 -8.55 -15.06 22.82
N ILE A 204 -8.42 -15.20 24.14
CA ILE A 204 -7.16 -15.52 24.82
C ILE A 204 -6.58 -16.83 24.28
N ARG A 205 -7.40 -17.90 24.18
CA ARG A 205 -6.97 -19.19 23.63
C ARG A 205 -6.49 -19.08 22.18
N GLY A 206 -7.18 -18.30 21.36
CA GLY A 206 -6.80 -18.06 19.96
C GLY A 206 -5.45 -17.36 19.85
N PHE A 207 -5.27 -16.27 20.60
CA PHE A 207 -3.99 -15.56 20.66
C PHE A 207 -2.86 -16.47 21.17
N ASP A 208 -3.07 -17.17 22.27
CA ASP A 208 -2.05 -18.05 22.86
C ASP A 208 -1.63 -19.16 21.90
N TRP A 209 -2.59 -19.74 21.17
CA TRP A 209 -2.29 -20.75 20.17
C TRP A 209 -1.40 -20.17 19.05
N LEU A 210 -1.79 -19.03 18.49
CA LEU A 210 -1.06 -18.39 17.39
C LEU A 210 0.34 -17.97 17.82
N LEU A 211 0.49 -17.35 19.00
CA LEU A 211 1.77 -16.93 19.55
C LEU A 211 2.71 -18.10 19.86
N HIS A 212 2.17 -19.30 20.03
CA HIS A 212 2.97 -20.49 20.28
C HIS A 212 3.37 -21.21 18.99
N TYR A 213 2.42 -21.42 18.06
CA TYR A 213 2.63 -22.26 16.88
C TYR A 213 2.91 -21.48 15.59
N ALA A 214 2.54 -20.20 15.54
CA ALA A 214 2.74 -19.33 14.39
C ALA A 214 3.09 -17.90 14.84
N PRO A 215 4.15 -17.70 15.66
CA PRO A 215 4.45 -16.40 16.26
C PRO A 215 4.79 -15.31 15.24
N CYS A 216 5.18 -15.68 14.01
CA CYS A 216 5.42 -14.77 12.90
C CYS A 216 4.29 -14.74 11.88
N VAL A 217 3.09 -15.23 12.24
CA VAL A 217 1.94 -15.30 11.33
C VAL A 217 1.65 -14.00 10.64
N ASN A 218 1.68 -12.87 11.35
CA ASN A 218 1.62 -11.52 10.81
C ASN A 218 1.85 -10.53 11.93
N LYS A 219 2.41 -9.35 11.63
CA LYS A 219 2.57 -8.26 12.61
C LYS A 219 1.26 -7.86 13.29
N SER A 220 0.14 -7.92 12.57
CA SER A 220 -1.19 -7.62 13.10
C SER A 220 -1.59 -8.49 14.29
N LEU A 221 -1.01 -9.68 14.46
CA LEU A 221 -1.18 -10.50 15.66
C LEU A 221 -0.82 -9.73 16.93
N TYR A 222 0.35 -9.09 16.95
CA TYR A 222 0.85 -8.33 18.10
C TYR A 222 0.11 -7.01 18.26
N MET A 223 -0.18 -6.33 17.15
CA MET A 223 -0.97 -5.08 17.15
C MET A 223 -2.37 -5.27 17.75
N LYS A 224 -2.94 -6.48 17.67
CA LYS A 224 -4.23 -6.82 18.28
C LYS A 224 -4.08 -7.39 19.68
N ALA A 225 -3.12 -8.29 19.89
CA ALA A 225 -2.93 -8.96 21.18
C ALA A 225 -2.50 -7.98 22.28
N ILE A 226 -1.58 -7.05 22.01
CA ILE A 226 -1.06 -6.10 23.02
C ILE A 226 -2.19 -5.23 23.60
N PRO A 227 -2.96 -4.46 22.82
CA PRO A 227 -4.03 -3.64 23.39
C PRO A 227 -5.11 -4.48 24.06
N PHE A 228 -5.38 -5.70 23.57
CA PHE A 228 -6.30 -6.63 24.23
C PHE A 228 -5.80 -7.07 25.62
N TYR A 229 -4.54 -7.45 25.75
CA TYR A 229 -3.99 -7.81 27.07
C TYR A 229 -3.81 -6.59 27.99
N GLU A 230 -3.58 -5.39 27.43
CA GLU A 230 -3.57 -4.14 28.20
C GLU A 230 -4.96 -3.82 28.77
N SER A 231 -6.05 -4.05 28.01
CA SER A 231 -7.40 -3.87 28.54
C SER A 231 -7.74 -4.89 29.62
N LEU A 232 -7.38 -6.17 29.43
CA LEU A 232 -7.53 -7.20 30.46
C LEU A 232 -6.77 -6.84 31.74
N LEU A 233 -5.56 -6.28 31.62
CA LEU A 233 -4.76 -5.83 32.76
C LEU A 233 -5.42 -4.67 33.54
N GLN A 234 -6.09 -3.77 32.83
CA GLN A 234 -6.80 -2.63 33.43
C GLN A 234 -8.08 -3.08 34.17
N GLU A 235 -8.79 -4.05 33.62
CA GLU A 235 -10.05 -4.57 34.18
C GLU A 235 -9.84 -5.56 35.34
N GLU A 236 -8.70 -6.25 35.36
CA GLU A 236 -8.42 -7.31 36.32
C GLU A 236 -8.15 -6.79 37.73
N LYS A 237 -8.90 -7.32 38.70
CA LYS A 237 -8.82 -6.97 40.13
C LYS A 237 -7.95 -7.96 40.91
N HIS A 238 -7.85 -9.20 40.45
CA HIS A 238 -7.12 -10.24 41.15
C HIS A 238 -5.61 -10.14 40.85
N ALA A 239 -4.81 -9.89 41.89
CA ALA A 239 -3.37 -9.66 41.78
C ALA A 239 -2.62 -10.78 41.05
N GLY A 240 -2.99 -12.04 41.30
CA GLY A 240 -2.36 -13.19 40.64
C GLY A 240 -2.62 -13.24 39.14
N THR A 241 -3.82 -12.86 38.70
CA THR A 241 -4.19 -12.85 37.27
C THR A 241 -3.58 -11.64 36.57
N LYS A 242 -3.59 -10.48 37.27
CA LYS A 242 -2.94 -9.26 36.82
C LYS A 242 -1.45 -9.48 36.52
N LYS A 243 -0.74 -10.17 37.41
CA LYS A 243 0.67 -10.55 37.20
C LYS A 243 0.86 -11.38 35.93
N ARG A 244 0.00 -12.37 35.66
CA ARG A 244 0.07 -13.18 34.43
C ARG A 244 -0.13 -12.35 33.17
N TYR A 245 -1.05 -11.39 33.17
CA TYR A 245 -1.23 -10.48 32.04
C TYR A 245 -0.03 -9.54 31.85
N MET A 246 0.60 -9.06 32.92
CA MET A 246 1.84 -8.28 32.81
C MET A 246 2.99 -9.08 32.20
N GLU A 247 3.19 -10.32 32.65
CA GLU A 247 4.21 -11.23 32.12
C GLU A 247 3.94 -11.52 30.63
N LYS A 248 2.68 -11.77 30.27
CA LYS A 248 2.29 -11.99 28.87
C LYS A 248 2.53 -10.75 28.00
N LEU A 249 2.22 -9.55 28.48
CA LEU A 249 2.48 -8.30 27.76
C LEU A 249 3.98 -8.06 27.54
N ALA A 250 4.81 -8.33 28.55
CA ALA A 250 6.25 -8.25 28.41
C ALA A 250 6.77 -9.24 27.36
N GLN A 251 6.26 -10.48 27.38
CA GLN A 251 6.56 -11.49 26.37
C GLN A 251 6.14 -11.02 24.97
N LEU A 252 4.93 -10.49 24.81
CA LEU A 252 4.41 -10.03 23.51
C LEU A 252 5.27 -8.91 22.92
N LYS A 253 5.67 -7.93 23.74
CA LYS A 253 6.54 -6.82 23.31
C LYS A 253 7.92 -7.34 22.92
N ALA A 254 8.50 -8.23 23.73
CA ALA A 254 9.79 -8.86 23.40
C ALA A 254 9.72 -9.67 22.08
N GLN A 255 8.65 -10.43 21.87
CA GLN A 255 8.44 -11.19 20.64
C GLN A 255 8.18 -10.28 19.43
N GLN A 256 7.45 -9.16 19.59
CA GLN A 256 7.27 -8.19 18.52
C GLN A 256 8.62 -7.63 18.05
N VAL A 257 9.50 -7.25 18.98
CA VAL A 257 10.89 -6.84 18.70
C VAL A 257 11.62 -7.96 17.97
N GLU A 258 11.54 -9.19 18.51
CA GLU A 258 12.23 -10.37 17.97
C GLU A 258 11.84 -10.64 16.52
N TYR A 259 10.55 -10.72 16.20
CA TYR A 259 10.06 -11.13 14.88
C TYR A 259 9.96 -9.98 13.87
N PHE A 260 9.82 -8.73 14.31
CA PHE A 260 9.53 -7.59 13.41
C PHE A 260 10.46 -6.37 13.59
N GLY A 261 11.36 -6.38 14.57
CA GLY A 261 12.40 -5.37 14.74
C GLY A 261 11.95 -4.04 15.36
N GLU A 262 10.85 -4.03 16.13
CA GLU A 262 10.25 -2.83 16.75
C GLU A 262 10.39 -2.79 18.26
#